data_AF-A0A2G2QUS0-F1
#
_entry.id   AF-A0A2G2QUS0-F1
#
_cell.length_a   1.000
_cell.length_b   1.000
_cell.length_c   1.000
_cell.angle_alpha   90.00
_cell.angle_beta   90.00
_cell.angle_gamma   90.00
#
_symmetry.space_group_name_H-M   'P 1'
#
loop_
_entity.id
_entity.type
_entity.pdbx_description
1 polymer ?
#
loop_
_entity_poly.entity_id
_entity_poly.type
_entity_poly.pdbx_seq_one_letter_code
_entity_poly.pdbx_strand_id
1 'polypeptide(L)'
;MNDIVIKKPAVYSPLQIGLGSFFGGPIAMTYFLWDNFHTLDKVPAARNTLAFGFLFIVALLVFTPMLPGELPAIAVQFIYSLVALQMAVTWQLRKDAITHSIRYCFQSNWRVLLFCIPFYFTWLGVCLLAAKIS
;
A
#
# COMPACT_ATOMS: atom_id res chain seq x y z
N MET A 1 -2.62 6.39 -41.38
CA MET A 1 -1.68 5.98 -40.32
C MET A 1 -2.52 5.89 -39.06
N ASN A 2 -2.82 4.69 -38.55
CA ASN A 2 -3.59 4.55 -37.31
C ASN A 2 -2.64 4.89 -36.16
N ASP A 3 -2.90 6.00 -35.48
CA ASP A 3 -2.20 6.33 -34.25
C ASP A 3 -2.62 5.30 -33.19
N ILE A 4 -1.75 4.32 -32.94
CA ILE A 4 -1.94 3.39 -31.84
C ILE A 4 -1.77 4.21 -30.56
N VAL A 5 -2.89 4.63 -29.96
CA VAL A 5 -2.90 5.33 -28.67
C VAL A 5 -2.41 4.36 -27.60
N ILE A 6 -1.10 4.38 -27.31
CA ILE A 6 -0.53 3.58 -26.24
C ILE A 6 -0.93 4.23 -24.91
N LYS A 7 -1.92 3.63 -24.23
CA LYS A 7 -2.34 4.06 -22.89
C LYS A 7 -1.19 3.85 -21.91
N LYS A 8 -0.70 4.93 -21.32
CA LYS A 8 0.39 4.87 -20.33
C LYS A 8 -0.05 4.06 -19.10
N PRO A 9 0.77 3.12 -18.61
CA PRO A 9 0.53 2.47 -17.33
C PRO A 9 0.49 3.50 -16.19
N ALA A 10 -0.48 3.32 -15.29
CA ALA A 10 -0.73 4.23 -14.19
C ALA A 10 -0.08 3.72 -12.89
N VAL A 11 0.68 4.58 -12.22
CA VAL A 11 1.46 4.28 -11.02
C VAL A 11 0.98 5.17 -9.86
N TYR A 12 0.91 4.62 -8.66
CA TYR A 12 0.62 5.39 -7.45
C TYR A 12 1.84 6.21 -7.03
N SER A 13 1.64 7.47 -6.69
CA SER A 13 2.66 8.31 -6.08
C SER A 13 2.97 7.86 -4.64
N PRO A 14 4.13 8.23 -4.07
CA PRO A 14 4.46 7.86 -2.69
C PRO A 14 3.44 8.36 -1.66
N LEU A 15 2.85 9.54 -1.89
CA LEU A 15 1.82 10.06 -1.00
C LEU A 15 0.50 9.28 -1.11
N GLN A 16 0.13 8.84 -2.32
CA GLN A 16 -1.04 7.96 -2.51
C GLN A 16 -0.84 6.62 -1.81
N ILE A 17 0.37 6.05 -1.84
CA ILE A 17 0.70 4.82 -1.12
C ILE A 17 0.64 5.06 0.39
N GLY A 18 1.26 6.12 0.90
CA GLY A 18 1.27 6.44 2.33
C GLY A 18 -0.14 6.67 2.87
N LEU A 19 -0.93 7.56 2.24
CA LEU A 19 -2.30 7.84 2.65
C LEU A 19 -3.21 6.62 2.44
N GLY A 20 -3.04 5.90 1.33
CA GLY A 20 -3.79 4.68 1.06
C GLY A 20 -3.54 3.58 2.09
N SER A 21 -2.30 3.47 2.56
CA SER A 21 -1.90 2.58 3.67
C SER A 21 -2.55 3.02 4.98
N PHE A 22 -2.52 4.32 5.27
CA PHE A 22 -3.06 4.87 6.52
C PHE A 22 -4.57 4.64 6.66
N PHE A 23 -5.33 4.93 5.61
CA PHE A 23 -6.79 4.78 5.63
C PHE A 23 -7.27 3.37 5.29
N GLY A 24 -6.55 2.65 4.44
CA GLY A 24 -6.94 1.30 3.97
C GLY A 24 -6.34 0.14 4.78
N GLY A 25 -5.40 0.41 5.68
CA GLY A 25 -4.75 -0.60 6.51
C GLY A 25 -3.55 -1.30 5.85
N PRO A 26 -2.96 -2.29 6.55
CA PRO A 26 -1.75 -3.00 6.10
C PRO A 26 -1.98 -3.86 4.84
N ILE A 27 -3.23 -4.26 4.58
CA ILE A 27 -3.61 -4.96 3.34
C ILE A 27 -3.52 -3.99 2.15
N ALA A 28 -4.08 -2.78 2.30
CA ALA A 28 -3.98 -1.74 1.29
C ALA A 28 -2.52 -1.33 1.03
N MET A 29 -1.72 -1.21 2.09
CA MET A 29 -0.27 -0.97 2.00
C MET A 29 0.42 -1.99 1.09
N THR A 30 0.20 -3.28 1.37
CA THR A 30 0.79 -4.37 0.60
C THR A 30 0.34 -4.33 -0.86
N TYR A 31 -0.95 -4.11 -1.10
CA TYR A 31 -1.50 -4.00 -2.46
C TYR A 31 -0.89 -2.83 -3.24
N PHE A 32 -0.88 -1.62 -2.69
CA PHE A 32 -0.39 -0.45 -3.42
C PHE A 32 1.12 -0.51 -3.70
N LEU A 33 1.92 -1.03 -2.76
CA LEU A 33 3.34 -1.28 -3.00
C LEU A 33 3.55 -2.34 -4.09
N TRP A 34 2.79 -3.43 -4.04
CA TRP A 34 2.87 -4.51 -5.03
C TRP A 34 2.48 -4.02 -6.43
N ASP A 35 1.34 -3.32 -6.56
CA ASP A 35 0.82 -2.82 -7.84
C ASP A 35 1.82 -1.88 -8.51
N ASN A 36 2.48 -1.03 -7.73
CA ASN A 36 3.58 -0.21 -8.23
C ASN A 36 4.76 -1.04 -8.74
N PHE A 37 5.29 -1.97 -7.94
CA PHE A 37 6.42 -2.79 -8.40
C PHE A 37 6.07 -3.65 -9.62
N HIS A 38 4.85 -4.15 -9.68
CA HIS A 38 4.34 -4.91 -10.81
C HIS A 38 4.26 -4.03 -12.07
N THR A 39 3.69 -2.83 -11.97
CA THR A 39 3.55 -1.87 -13.07
C THR A 39 4.90 -1.34 -13.56
N LEU A 40 5.92 -1.33 -12.69
CA LEU A 40 7.29 -0.95 -13.02
C LEU A 40 8.11 -2.11 -13.63
N ASP A 41 7.47 -3.24 -13.96
CA ASP A 41 8.10 -4.47 -14.45
C ASP A 41 9.19 -5.04 -13.49
N LYS A 42 9.14 -4.68 -12.20
CA LYS A 42 10.06 -5.17 -11.16
C LYS A 42 9.50 -6.44 -10.51
N VAL A 43 9.34 -7.50 -11.30
CA VAL A 43 8.68 -8.76 -10.88
C VAL A 43 9.23 -9.35 -9.57
N PRO A 44 10.55 -9.44 -9.34
CA PRO A 44 11.06 -9.98 -8.08
C PRO A 44 10.65 -9.13 -6.86
N ALA A 45 10.69 -7.81 -6.98
CA ALA A 45 10.30 -6.89 -5.91
C ALA A 45 8.78 -6.96 -5.64
N ALA A 46 7.96 -7.11 -6.68
CA ALA A 46 6.52 -7.30 -6.52
C ALA A 46 6.22 -8.59 -5.73
N ARG A 47 6.84 -9.72 -6.10
CA ARG A 47 6.67 -11.00 -5.38
C ARG A 47 7.12 -10.90 -3.92
N ASN A 48 8.27 -10.28 -3.68
CA ASN A 48 8.78 -10.07 -2.34
C ASN A 48 7.85 -9.17 -1.52
N THR A 49 7.23 -8.16 -2.12
CA THR A 49 6.27 -7.29 -1.44
C THR A 49 5.06 -8.06 -0.93
N LEU A 50 4.53 -9.01 -1.69
CA LEU A 50 3.43 -9.87 -1.22
C LEU A 50 3.87 -10.77 -0.06
N ALA A 51 5.05 -11.38 -0.16
CA ALA A 51 5.59 -12.25 0.88
C ALA A 51 5.85 -11.48 2.19
N PHE A 52 6.56 -10.35 2.12
CA PHE A 52 6.84 -9.52 3.28
C PHE A 52 5.59 -8.82 3.82
N GLY A 53 4.66 -8.41 2.95
CA GLY A 53 3.38 -7.85 3.36
C GLY A 53 2.53 -8.86 4.13
N PHE A 54 2.48 -10.11 3.66
CA PHE A 54 1.81 -11.19 4.39
C PHE A 54 2.47 -11.44 5.76
N LEU A 55 3.80 -11.59 5.81
CA LEU A 55 4.53 -11.76 7.06
C LEU A 55 4.31 -10.59 8.03
N PHE A 56 4.28 -9.36 7.51
CA PHE A 56 4.00 -8.17 8.29
C PHE A 56 2.57 -8.16 8.86
N ILE A 57 1.57 -8.54 8.07
CA ILE A 57 0.18 -8.66 8.53
C ILE A 57 0.07 -9.71 9.64
N VAL A 58 0.68 -10.87 9.48
CA VAL A 58 0.73 -11.91 10.52
C VAL A 58 1.41 -11.39 11.79
N ALA A 59 2.55 -10.70 11.64
CA ALA A 59 3.25 -10.10 12.76
C ALA A 59 2.36 -9.06 13.48
N LEU A 60 1.65 -8.20 12.76
CA LEU A 60 0.72 -7.25 13.37
C LEU A 60 -0.35 -7.98 14.20
N LEU A 61 -0.93 -9.07 13.70
CA LEU A 61 -1.96 -9.81 14.44
C LEU A 61 -1.42 -10.44 15.72
N VAL A 62 -0.19 -10.96 15.70
CA VAL A 62 0.44 -11.63 16.85
C VAL A 62 0.94 -10.62 17.89
N PHE A 63 1.55 -9.51 17.45
CA PHE A 63 2.22 -8.57 18.35
C PHE A 63 1.30 -7.45 18.85
N THR A 64 0.22 -7.11 18.14
CA THR A 64 -0.69 -6.03 18.58
C THR A 64 -1.28 -6.29 19.99
N PRO A 65 -1.73 -7.52 20.35
CA PRO A 65 -2.20 -7.81 21.71
C PRO A 65 -1.13 -7.67 22.80
N MET A 66 0.15 -7.72 22.44
CA MET A 66 1.29 -7.59 23.36
C MET A 66 1.70 -6.13 23.58
N LEU A 67 1.12 -5.19 22.84
CA LEU A 67 1.45 -3.77 22.98
C LEU A 67 0.88 -3.21 24.29
N PRO A 68 1.59 -2.28 24.95
CA PRO A 68 1.07 -1.54 26.09
C PRO A 68 -0.29 -0.89 25.78
N GLY A 69 -1.24 -1.00 26.71
CA GLY A 69 -2.59 -0.41 26.53
C GLY A 69 -2.61 1.11 26.40
N GLU A 70 -1.52 1.79 26.75
CA GLU A 70 -1.35 3.25 26.60
C GLU A 70 -1.00 3.66 25.17
N LEU A 71 -0.55 2.74 24.31
CA LEU A 71 -0.21 3.06 22.93
C LEU A 71 -1.49 3.27 22.11
N PRO A 72 -1.68 4.46 21.52
CA PRO A 72 -2.82 4.70 20.64
C PRO A 72 -2.75 3.77 19.41
N ALA A 73 -3.84 3.09 19.08
CA ALA A 73 -3.89 2.20 17.90
C ALA A 73 -3.53 2.92 16.59
N ILE A 74 -3.81 4.22 16.51
CA ILE A 74 -3.44 5.08 15.38
C ILE A 74 -1.92 5.24 15.22
N ALA A 75 -1.12 5.08 16.28
CA ALA A 75 0.33 5.19 16.21
C ALA A 75 0.93 4.07 15.33
N VAL A 76 0.45 2.83 15.51
CA VAL A 76 0.87 1.69 14.67
C VAL A 76 0.52 1.95 13.21
N GLN A 77 -0.69 2.47 12.95
CA GLN A 77 -1.16 2.82 11.60
C GLN A 77 -0.30 3.90 10.95
N PHE A 78 0.01 4.94 11.70
CA PHE A 78 0.87 6.02 11.26
C PHE A 78 2.28 5.53 10.92
N ILE A 79 2.88 4.71 11.78
CA ILE A 79 4.25 4.20 11.60
C ILE A 79 4.37 3.39 10.31
N TYR A 80 3.55 2.36 10.10
CA TYR A 80 3.71 1.54 8.88
C TYR A 80 3.36 2.32 7.62
N SER A 81 2.49 3.33 7.71
CA SER A 81 2.15 4.20 6.57
C SER A 81 3.32 5.10 6.17
N LEU A 82 4.08 5.60 7.15
CA LEU A 82 5.34 6.30 6.90
C LEU A 82 6.39 5.37 6.28
N VAL A 83 6.49 4.13 6.76
CA VAL A 83 7.37 3.12 6.15
C VAL A 83 6.98 2.89 4.70
N ALA A 84 5.70 2.70 4.39
CA ALA A 84 5.21 2.51 3.03
C ALA A 84 5.53 3.70 2.12
N LEU A 85 5.33 4.93 2.62
CA LEU A 85 5.69 6.15 1.92
C LEU A 85 7.20 6.18 1.64
N GLN A 86 8.03 5.90 2.64
CA GLN A 86 9.48 5.89 2.49
C GLN A 86 9.95 4.82 1.50
N MET A 87 9.37 3.61 1.54
CA MET A 87 9.64 2.54 0.57
C MET A 87 9.30 3.00 -0.85
N ALA A 88 8.16 3.65 -1.05
CA ALA A 88 7.76 4.17 -2.35
C ALA A 88 8.71 5.27 -2.86
N VAL A 89 9.14 6.19 -1.99
CA VAL A 89 10.15 7.22 -2.33
C VAL A 89 11.48 6.59 -2.72
N THR A 90 11.91 5.55 -2.02
CA THR A 90 13.26 4.98 -2.14
C THR A 90 13.40 3.98 -3.28
N TRP A 91 12.39 3.14 -3.51
CA TRP A 91 12.50 1.98 -4.41
C TRP A 91 11.56 2.02 -5.61
N GLN A 92 10.61 2.97 -5.64
CA GLN A 92 9.64 3.12 -6.72
C GLN A 92 9.82 4.47 -7.44
N LEU A 93 8.73 5.12 -7.86
CA LEU A 93 8.79 6.41 -8.55
C LEU A 93 8.33 7.54 -7.64
N ARG A 94 9.13 8.61 -7.60
CA ARG A 94 8.75 9.87 -6.97
C ARG A 94 7.76 10.63 -7.86
N LYS A 95 7.02 11.56 -7.25
CA LYS A 95 5.95 12.31 -7.93
C LYS A 95 6.47 13.08 -9.16
N ASP A 96 7.58 13.78 -9.03
CA ASP A 96 8.30 14.47 -10.12
C ASP A 96 8.64 13.51 -11.27
N ALA A 97 9.18 12.33 -10.96
CA ALA A 97 9.53 11.33 -11.97
C ALA A 97 8.31 10.81 -12.75
N ILE A 98 7.13 10.73 -12.12
CA ILE A 98 5.87 10.33 -12.79
C ILE A 98 5.35 11.48 -13.67
N THR A 99 5.34 12.72 -13.17
CA THR A 99 4.86 13.90 -13.90
C THR A 99 5.62 14.12 -15.21
N HIS A 100 6.94 13.96 -15.18
CA HIS A 100 7.81 14.14 -16.34
C HIS A 100 8.01 12.86 -17.16
N SER A 101 7.29 11.78 -16.85
CA SER A 101 7.45 10.50 -17.53
C SER A 101 6.74 10.46 -18.89
N ILE A 102 7.46 10.04 -19.91
CA ILE A 102 6.86 9.60 -21.17
C ILE A 102 6.18 8.23 -20.99
N ARG A 103 6.67 7.39 -20.07
CA ARG A 103 6.24 6.00 -19.89
C ARG A 103 5.08 5.81 -18.90
N TYR A 104 4.96 6.64 -17.88
CA TYR A 104 3.99 6.46 -16.80
C TYR A 104 3.04 7.65 -16.64
N CYS A 105 1.91 7.42 -15.98
CA CYS A 105 1.01 8.48 -15.50
C CYS A 105 0.57 8.20 -14.07
N PHE A 106 -0.05 9.19 -13.42
CA PHE A 106 -0.59 8.99 -12.06
C PHE A 106 -1.84 8.13 -12.07
N GLN A 107 -1.96 7.28 -11.06
CA GLN A 107 -3.26 6.72 -10.68
C GLN A 107 -4.21 7.81 -10.16
N SER A 108 -5.51 7.59 -10.34
CA SER A 108 -6.55 8.49 -9.85
C SER A 108 -6.65 8.46 -8.32
N ASN A 109 -6.71 9.63 -7.68
CA ASN A 109 -6.97 9.73 -6.24
C ASN A 109 -8.32 9.10 -5.85
N TRP A 110 -9.33 9.17 -6.72
CA TRP A 110 -10.62 8.51 -6.50
C TRP A 110 -10.48 7.00 -6.44
N ARG A 111 -9.57 6.42 -7.23
CA ARG A 111 -9.27 4.99 -7.18
C ARG A 111 -8.65 4.62 -5.83
N VAL A 112 -7.70 5.43 -5.33
CA VAL A 112 -7.11 5.19 -4.01
C VAL A 112 -8.19 5.17 -2.93
N LEU A 113 -9.06 6.19 -2.89
CA LEU A 113 -10.16 6.26 -1.93
C LEU A 113 -11.11 5.07 -2.05
N LEU A 114 -11.49 4.69 -3.27
CA LEU A 114 -12.40 3.57 -3.52
C LEU A 114 -11.79 2.24 -3.05
N PHE A 115 -10.49 2.03 -3.21
CA PHE A 115 -9.80 0.82 -2.77
C PHE A 115 -9.55 0.80 -1.25
N CYS A 116 -9.39 1.96 -0.60
CA CYS A 116 -9.25 2.02 0.85
C CYS A 116 -10.47 1.44 1.57
N ILE A 117 -11.69 1.66 1.07
CA ILE A 117 -12.93 1.19 1.69
C ILE A 117 -12.95 -0.35 1.87
N PRO A 118 -12.86 -1.18 0.80
CA PRO A 118 -12.91 -2.63 0.95
C PRO A 118 -11.70 -3.17 1.72
N PHE A 119 -10.51 -2.60 1.55
CA PHE A 119 -9.34 -3.04 2.32
C PHE A 119 -9.49 -2.74 3.81
N TYR A 120 -10.03 -1.57 4.16
CA TYR A 120 -10.31 -1.21 5.54
C TYR A 120 -11.29 -2.19 6.18
N PHE A 121 -12.41 -2.50 5.52
CA PHE A 121 -13.39 -3.46 6.03
C PHE A 121 -12.83 -4.88 6.11
N THR A 122 -11.99 -5.28 5.16
CA THR A 122 -11.29 -6.56 5.20
C THR A 122 -10.37 -6.63 6.41
N TRP A 123 -9.56 -5.60 6.63
CA TRP A 123 -8.66 -5.52 7.77
C TRP A 123 -9.42 -5.52 9.10
N LEU A 124 -10.50 -4.73 9.20
CA LEU A 124 -11.36 -4.71 10.36
C LEU A 124 -11.95 -6.09 10.66
N GLY A 125 -12.44 -6.80 9.65
CA GLY A 125 -12.94 -8.17 9.78
C GLY A 125 -11.88 -9.13 10.30
N VAL A 126 -10.65 -9.05 9.78
CA VAL A 126 -9.52 -9.86 10.26
C VAL A 126 -9.20 -9.56 11.73
N CYS A 127 -9.16 -8.29 12.12
CA CYS A 127 -8.93 -7.89 13.52
C CYS A 127 -10.02 -8.43 14.46
N LEU A 128 -11.29 -8.34 14.07
CA LEU A 128 -12.42 -8.83 14.88
C LEU A 128 -12.39 -10.35 15.03
N LEU A 129 -11.98 -11.07 13.99
CA LEU A 129 -11.80 -12.52 14.04
C LEU A 129 -10.64 -12.89 14.96
N ALA A 130 -9.49 -12.22 14.85
CA ALA A 130 -8.33 -12.44 15.71
C ALA A 130 -8.66 -12.17 17.19
N ALA A 131 -9.45 -11.13 17.48
CA ALA A 131 -9.89 -10.78 18.82
C ALA A 131 -10.85 -11.80 19.44
N LYS A 132 -11.59 -12.58 18.64
CA LYS A 132 -12.45 -13.67 19.14
C LYS A 132 -11.69 -14.95 19.50
N ILE A 133 -10.48 -15.11 18.95
CA ILE A 133 -9.65 -16.33 19.10
C ILE A 133 -8.65 -16.16 20.24
N SER A 134 -8.34 -14.90 20.63
CA SER A 134 -7.44 -14.54 21.73
C SER A 134 -8.18 -14.52 23.07
#